data_AF-A0A3M1EXQ5-F1
#
_entry.id   AF-A0A3M1EXQ5-F1
#
_cell.length_a   1.000
_cell.length_b   1.000
_cell.length_c   1.000
_cell.angle_alpha   90.00
_cell.angle_beta   90.00
_cell.angle_gamma   90.00
#
_symmetry.space_group_name_H-M   'P 1'
#
loop_
_entity.id
_entity.type
_entity.pdbx_description
1 polymer ?
#
loop_
_entity_poly.entity_id
_entity_poly.type
_entity_poly.pdbx_seq_one_letter_code
_entity_poly.pdbx_strand_id
1 'polypeptide(L)'
;ARLDTLPAEHEEILHDAFEAPAPQTGALTRSADEEESPRPAFEETSQFFFGSVAVGLILPESNGEADPSTEDWTDAERAQVVSEIVNALDWWAARYPEANLSFVYHNAAAETVPTAVEPITRPYSDQKYWIADAMDALGFGGTNYFDRVRAYNNYLRDTYGTDWAFTIFVVDSTNDPDNRFSDGYFAYAYLGGPFMVMTSGNDGYGPANMDAVAAHEVGHIFRALDQYAAAGQPCNLTSGYLGVENQNSQAGNCASNQPSIMRGQIAPFINHQIDPYAMGQLGWQDGDGNGVPDPVDVGLVVTNVTRLEADAPNILTFQGEVMETPFPSPEYRDILINRLQEVYYRVDDGLWLPVQATDGAFDDYREAFTFTTDPLPAGTHTLTVQTVDNFGKVNEAVIAVVEVEDPAAGQVETQFTGDDNQGRLTGSEQVTSVSGVAMQLGGGVISAVEYRLDGGDWLPAQPADGAFDSATEYFTLSIRLADLSPGEHLLEARAMDAWGNFDSTPAATTLTVQPQTARYTLFLPLMLNK
;
A
#
# COMPACT_ATOMS: atom_id res chain seq x y z
N ALA A 1 2.13 -34.36 -34.08
CA ALA A 1 1.23 -34.10 -35.23
C ALA A 1 0.44 -32.84 -34.89
N ARG A 2 0.10 -32.00 -35.87
CA ARG A 2 -0.56 -30.69 -35.66
C ARG A 2 -1.84 -30.86 -34.83
N LEU A 3 -1.87 -30.26 -33.65
CA LEU A 3 -3.02 -30.21 -32.72
C LEU A 3 -3.63 -28.80 -32.70
N ASP A 4 -3.61 -28.09 -33.84
CA ASP A 4 -4.13 -26.70 -33.91
C ASP A 4 -5.66 -26.62 -34.05
N THR A 5 -6.36 -27.75 -34.08
CA THR A 5 -7.82 -27.78 -34.04
C THR A 5 -8.27 -29.15 -33.50
N LEU A 6 -8.75 -29.21 -32.26
CA LEU A 6 -9.74 -30.23 -31.93
C LEU A 6 -10.98 -29.90 -32.79
N PRO A 7 -11.45 -30.82 -33.65
CA PRO A 7 -12.57 -30.55 -34.55
C PRO A 7 -13.87 -30.34 -33.76
N ALA A 8 -14.68 -29.39 -34.22
CA ALA A 8 -16.00 -29.00 -33.67
C ALA A 8 -17.10 -30.07 -33.82
N GLU A 9 -16.77 -31.36 -33.65
CA GLU A 9 -17.67 -32.49 -33.91
C GLU A 9 -18.14 -33.21 -32.63
N HIS A 10 -17.78 -32.72 -31.45
CA HIS A 10 -18.22 -33.30 -30.17
C HIS A 10 -19.31 -32.39 -29.60
N GLU A 11 -20.39 -32.94 -29.05
CA GLU A 11 -21.46 -32.13 -28.42
C GLU A 11 -20.82 -31.13 -27.45
N GLU A 12 -20.81 -29.85 -27.86
CA GLU A 12 -20.09 -28.80 -27.16
C GLU A 12 -20.81 -28.51 -25.85
N ILE A 13 -20.04 -28.46 -24.75
CA ILE A 13 -20.53 -27.97 -23.47
C ILE A 13 -21.09 -26.57 -23.73
N LEU A 14 -22.39 -26.41 -23.51
CA LEU A 14 -23.11 -25.16 -23.82
C LEU A 14 -22.60 -23.99 -22.98
N HIS A 15 -22.03 -24.26 -21.80
CA HIS A 15 -21.40 -23.32 -20.88
C HIS A 15 -20.76 -24.10 -19.71
N ASP A 16 -19.50 -23.81 -19.37
CA ASP A 16 -18.71 -24.44 -18.29
C ASP A 16 -18.40 -23.50 -17.11
N ALA A 17 -18.71 -22.20 -17.20
CA ALA A 17 -18.83 -21.36 -16.02
C ALA A 17 -20.21 -21.50 -15.33
N PHE A 18 -20.34 -21.34 -14.02
CA PHE A 18 -21.65 -21.42 -13.35
C PHE A 18 -21.76 -20.40 -12.22
N GLU A 19 -22.98 -20.02 -11.87
CA GLU A 19 -23.22 -19.19 -10.68
C GLU A 19 -23.32 -20.07 -9.43
N ALA A 20 -22.50 -19.77 -8.43
CA ALA A 20 -22.60 -20.44 -7.13
C ALA A 20 -23.85 -19.96 -6.39
N PRO A 21 -24.61 -20.84 -5.72
CA PRO A 21 -25.73 -20.41 -4.90
C PRO A 21 -25.23 -19.55 -3.73
N ALA A 22 -26.02 -18.54 -3.36
CA ALA A 22 -25.77 -17.77 -2.14
C ALA A 22 -25.71 -18.71 -0.92
N PRO A 23 -24.89 -18.39 0.10
CA PRO A 23 -24.81 -19.21 1.32
C PRO A 23 -26.18 -19.40 1.97
N GLN A 24 -26.49 -20.62 2.42
CA GLN A 24 -27.82 -20.95 2.94
C GLN A 24 -27.98 -20.70 4.44
N THR A 25 -26.89 -20.55 5.20
CA THR A 25 -26.94 -20.45 6.66
C THR A 25 -26.84 -19.00 7.14
N GLY A 26 -27.93 -18.49 7.72
CA GLY A 26 -27.91 -17.28 8.56
C GLY A 26 -27.17 -17.44 9.90
N ALA A 27 -26.42 -18.54 10.09
CA ALA A 27 -25.51 -18.74 11.23
C ALA A 27 -24.06 -18.34 10.88
N LEU A 28 -23.82 -17.98 9.62
CA LEU A 28 -22.65 -17.25 9.13
C LEU A 28 -23.02 -15.80 8.80
N THR A 29 -24.12 -15.30 9.39
CA THR A 29 -24.38 -13.86 9.46
C THR A 29 -23.15 -13.21 10.07
N ARG A 30 -22.49 -12.41 9.25
CA ARG A 30 -21.44 -11.49 9.66
C ARG A 30 -21.75 -10.90 11.02
N SER A 31 -20.77 -10.87 11.91
CA SER A 31 -20.86 -9.94 13.02
C SER A 31 -21.08 -8.52 12.48
N ALA A 32 -21.67 -7.61 13.25
CA ALA A 32 -21.85 -6.22 12.80
C ALA A 32 -20.51 -5.60 12.32
N ASP A 33 -19.40 -6.02 12.94
CA ASP A 33 -18.04 -5.61 12.58
C ASP A 33 -17.57 -6.19 11.23
N GLU A 34 -18.02 -7.40 10.84
CA GLU A 34 -17.73 -7.99 9.52
C GLU A 34 -18.64 -7.41 8.41
N GLU A 35 -19.85 -6.95 8.75
CA GLU A 35 -20.75 -6.27 7.79
C GLU A 35 -20.18 -4.93 7.31
N GLU A 36 -19.45 -4.22 8.18
CA GLU A 36 -18.80 -2.96 7.84
C GLU A 36 -17.34 -3.14 7.34
N SER A 37 -16.76 -4.33 7.48
CA SER A 37 -15.37 -4.58 7.07
C SER A 37 -15.22 -4.65 5.54
N PRO A 38 -14.28 -3.89 4.92
CA PRO A 38 -13.98 -4.01 3.49
C PRO A 38 -13.11 -5.24 3.17
N ARG A 39 -12.78 -6.10 4.14
CA ARG A 39 -12.05 -7.36 3.89
C ARG A 39 -12.97 -8.41 3.24
N PRO A 40 -12.42 -9.35 2.44
CA PRO A 40 -13.18 -10.48 1.93
C PRO A 40 -13.89 -11.27 3.04
N ALA A 41 -15.19 -11.48 2.89
CA ALA A 41 -16.02 -12.23 3.83
C ALA A 41 -16.08 -13.72 3.49
N PHE A 42 -16.94 -14.46 4.18
CA PHE A 42 -17.07 -15.90 4.05
C PHE A 42 -17.41 -16.36 2.63
N GLU A 43 -18.37 -15.69 1.98
CA GLU A 43 -18.83 -16.01 0.63
C GLU A 43 -17.90 -15.52 -0.49
N GLU A 44 -17.01 -14.60 -0.18
CA GLU A 44 -16.09 -13.96 -1.12
C GLU A 44 -14.75 -14.70 -1.09
N THR A 45 -14.70 -15.81 -1.83
CA THR A 45 -13.50 -16.66 -1.99
C THR A 45 -12.52 -16.14 -3.03
N SER A 46 -13.02 -15.42 -4.03
CA SER A 46 -12.27 -14.74 -5.09
C SER A 46 -13.17 -13.69 -5.77
N GLN A 47 -12.60 -12.53 -6.11
CA GLN A 47 -13.35 -11.42 -6.72
C GLN A 47 -12.58 -10.71 -7.83
N PHE A 48 -11.27 -10.54 -7.65
CA PHE A 48 -10.32 -10.05 -8.64
C PHE A 48 -8.97 -10.75 -8.44
N PHE A 49 -8.17 -10.86 -9.50
CA PHE A 49 -7.03 -11.77 -9.55
C PHE A 49 -5.71 -11.10 -9.14
N PHE A 50 -5.61 -10.74 -7.87
CA PHE A 50 -4.46 -10.08 -7.25
C PHE A 50 -4.06 -10.75 -5.94
N GLY A 51 -2.83 -10.54 -5.51
CA GLY A 51 -2.33 -10.93 -4.20
C GLY A 51 -2.12 -12.44 -4.06
N SER A 52 -2.23 -12.91 -2.83
CA SER A 52 -1.93 -14.28 -2.46
C SER A 52 -3.17 -15.18 -2.47
N VAL A 53 -3.04 -16.41 -2.97
CA VAL A 53 -4.14 -17.34 -3.16
C VAL A 53 -3.81 -18.71 -2.59
N ALA A 54 -4.62 -19.21 -1.66
CA ALA A 54 -4.54 -20.59 -1.22
C ALA A 54 -5.34 -21.51 -2.16
N VAL A 55 -4.75 -22.63 -2.55
CA VAL A 55 -5.33 -23.57 -3.53
C VAL A 55 -5.50 -24.93 -2.85
N GLY A 56 -6.75 -25.33 -2.62
CA GLY A 56 -7.07 -26.66 -2.14
C GLY A 56 -7.12 -27.65 -3.30
N LEU A 57 -6.24 -28.66 -3.31
CA LEU A 57 -6.28 -29.72 -4.32
C LEU A 57 -6.90 -30.99 -3.73
N ILE A 58 -8.00 -31.46 -4.33
CA ILE A 58 -8.75 -32.63 -3.86
C ILE A 58 -8.94 -33.61 -5.02
N LEU A 59 -8.52 -34.85 -4.78
CA LEU A 59 -8.66 -35.97 -5.70
C LEU A 59 -9.62 -36.97 -5.06
N PRO A 60 -10.91 -36.97 -5.42
CA PRO A 60 -11.87 -37.96 -4.92
C PRO A 60 -11.47 -39.37 -5.35
N GLU A 61 -11.66 -40.34 -4.47
CA GLU A 61 -11.43 -41.77 -4.72
C GLU A 61 -12.66 -42.56 -4.30
N SER A 62 -13.23 -43.32 -5.24
CA SER A 62 -14.37 -44.19 -4.97
C SER A 62 -13.96 -45.32 -4.01
N ASN A 63 -14.79 -45.60 -3.01
CA ASN A 63 -14.55 -46.69 -2.06
C ASN A 63 -15.33 -47.97 -2.40
N GLY A 64 -16.10 -47.97 -3.49
CA GLY A 64 -16.94 -49.10 -3.90
C GLY A 64 -18.27 -49.25 -3.15
N GLU A 65 -18.66 -48.30 -2.29
CA GLU A 65 -19.84 -48.44 -1.41
C GLU A 65 -21.17 -48.26 -2.17
N ALA A 66 -21.27 -47.24 -3.03
CA ALA A 66 -22.48 -46.96 -3.81
C ALA A 66 -22.32 -47.35 -5.30
N ASP A 67 -21.17 -47.05 -5.91
CA ASP A 67 -20.82 -47.48 -7.27
C ASP A 67 -19.57 -48.37 -7.24
N PRO A 68 -19.34 -49.24 -8.24
CA PRO A 68 -18.06 -49.94 -8.37
C PRO A 68 -16.90 -48.94 -8.50
N SER A 69 -15.81 -49.14 -7.75
CA SER A 69 -14.55 -48.43 -7.99
C SER A 69 -13.98 -48.90 -9.32
N THR A 70 -13.93 -48.02 -10.30
CA THR A 70 -13.40 -48.30 -11.64
C THR A 70 -12.23 -47.41 -12.02
N GLU A 71 -12.09 -46.27 -11.33
CA GLU A 71 -10.95 -45.37 -11.44
C GLU A 71 -10.22 -45.36 -10.10
N ASP A 72 -8.94 -45.72 -10.13
CA ASP A 72 -8.10 -45.79 -8.92
C ASP A 72 -6.82 -44.99 -9.16
N TRP A 73 -6.61 -43.93 -8.37
CA TRP A 73 -5.46 -43.03 -8.58
C TRP A 73 -4.11 -43.73 -8.34
N THR A 74 -3.19 -43.60 -9.30
CA THR A 74 -1.79 -43.96 -9.12
C THR A 74 -0.93 -42.78 -8.67
N ASP A 75 0.20 -43.05 -8.01
CA ASP A 75 1.18 -42.01 -7.63
C ASP A 75 1.64 -41.16 -8.83
N ALA A 76 1.73 -41.75 -10.02
CA ALA A 76 2.18 -41.06 -11.22
C ALA A 76 1.14 -40.07 -11.74
N GLU A 77 -0.14 -40.45 -11.74
CA GLU A 77 -1.25 -39.58 -12.15
C GLU A 77 -1.40 -38.42 -11.17
N ARG A 78 -1.34 -38.69 -9.87
CA ARG A 78 -1.43 -37.64 -8.83
C ARG A 78 -0.29 -36.63 -8.96
N ALA A 79 0.94 -37.10 -9.22
CA ALA A 79 2.07 -36.21 -9.47
C ALA A 79 1.92 -35.39 -10.76
N GLN A 80 1.33 -35.97 -11.81
CA GLN A 80 1.05 -35.26 -13.06
C GLN A 80 0.00 -34.15 -12.83
N VAL A 81 -1.11 -34.46 -12.15
CA VAL A 81 -2.14 -33.47 -11.80
C VAL A 81 -1.54 -32.27 -11.07
N VAL A 82 -0.73 -32.53 -10.03
CA VAL A 82 -0.06 -31.45 -9.28
C VAL A 82 0.83 -30.62 -10.21
N SER A 83 1.63 -31.26 -11.06
CA SER A 83 2.53 -30.56 -11.98
C SER A 83 1.77 -29.66 -12.96
N GLU A 84 0.67 -30.15 -13.52
CA GLU A 84 -0.13 -29.41 -14.51
C GLU A 84 -0.86 -28.23 -13.87
N ILE A 85 -1.42 -28.41 -12.67
CA ILE A 85 -2.05 -27.32 -11.92
C ILE A 85 -1.03 -26.25 -11.53
N VAL A 86 0.16 -26.65 -11.06
CA VAL A 86 1.24 -25.70 -10.76
C VAL A 86 1.65 -24.94 -12.01
N ASN A 87 1.81 -25.61 -13.15
CA ASN A 87 2.13 -24.94 -14.42
C ASN A 87 1.06 -23.92 -14.83
N ALA A 88 -0.22 -24.21 -14.63
CA ALA A 88 -1.32 -23.30 -14.93
C ALA A 88 -1.29 -22.04 -14.05
N LEU A 89 -1.00 -22.20 -12.75
CA LEU A 89 -0.98 -21.08 -11.82
C LEU A 89 0.31 -20.25 -11.95
N ASP A 90 1.45 -20.89 -12.21
CA ASP A 90 2.69 -20.19 -12.58
C ASP A 90 2.53 -19.42 -13.89
N TRP A 91 1.77 -19.98 -14.85
CA TRP A 91 1.41 -19.28 -16.08
C TRP A 91 0.68 -17.98 -15.78
N TRP A 92 -0.35 -18.00 -14.92
CA TRP A 92 -1.12 -16.83 -14.52
C TRP A 92 -0.28 -15.79 -13.78
N ALA A 93 0.51 -16.20 -12.78
CA ALA A 93 1.39 -15.29 -12.03
C ALA A 93 2.37 -14.54 -12.94
N ALA A 94 2.80 -15.16 -14.04
CA ALA A 94 3.71 -14.57 -15.00
C ALA A 94 3.04 -13.71 -16.09
N ARG A 95 1.72 -13.45 -16.04
CA ARG A 95 1.02 -12.61 -17.05
C ARG A 95 0.94 -11.15 -16.67
N TYR A 96 0.74 -10.86 -15.39
CA TYR A 96 0.55 -9.50 -14.89
C TYR A 96 1.31 -9.32 -13.56
N PRO A 97 2.63 -9.02 -13.60
CA PRO A 97 3.46 -8.91 -12.40
C PRO A 97 2.94 -7.93 -11.36
N GLU A 98 2.26 -6.87 -11.80
CA GLU A 98 1.60 -5.85 -10.97
C GLU A 98 0.46 -6.44 -10.12
N ALA A 99 -0.08 -7.61 -10.50
CA ALA A 99 -1.04 -8.33 -9.66
C ALA A 99 -0.44 -8.89 -8.37
N ASN A 100 0.91 -8.96 -8.28
CA ASN A 100 1.62 -9.57 -7.16
C ASN A 100 1.09 -10.97 -6.80
N LEU A 101 0.79 -11.78 -7.82
CA LEU A 101 0.18 -13.09 -7.65
C LEU A 101 1.16 -14.08 -7.02
N SER A 102 0.68 -14.77 -5.98
CA SER A 102 1.40 -15.89 -5.36
C SER A 102 0.42 -16.98 -4.94
N PHE A 103 0.86 -18.24 -5.01
CA PHE A 103 0.02 -19.40 -4.73
C PHE A 103 0.62 -20.27 -3.63
N VAL A 104 -0.24 -20.72 -2.72
CA VAL A 104 0.10 -21.72 -1.70
C VAL A 104 -0.80 -22.93 -1.89
N TYR A 105 -0.19 -24.11 -2.08
CA TYR A 105 -0.91 -25.34 -2.38
C TYR A 105 -1.16 -26.14 -1.10
N HIS A 106 -2.43 -26.29 -0.73
CA HIS A 106 -2.83 -27.24 0.29
C HIS A 106 -2.98 -28.62 -0.33
N ASN A 107 -2.51 -29.66 0.38
CA ASN A 107 -2.43 -31.02 -0.13
C ASN A 107 -1.55 -31.14 -1.40
N ALA A 108 -0.35 -30.56 -1.37
CA ALA A 108 0.61 -30.65 -2.50
C ALA A 108 1.08 -32.09 -2.81
N ALA A 109 0.83 -33.04 -1.90
CA ALA A 109 1.03 -34.47 -2.14
C ALA A 109 -0.12 -35.13 -2.91
N ALA A 110 -1.21 -34.38 -3.17
CA ALA A 110 -2.44 -34.84 -3.80
C ALA A 110 -2.95 -36.15 -3.16
N GLU A 111 -3.04 -36.18 -1.83
CA GLU A 111 -3.66 -37.29 -1.13
C GLU A 111 -5.13 -37.42 -1.55
N THR A 112 -5.56 -38.66 -1.80
CA THR A 112 -6.92 -38.97 -2.23
C THR A 112 -7.90 -38.83 -1.08
N VAL A 113 -9.12 -38.38 -1.38
CA VAL A 113 -10.18 -38.21 -0.40
C VAL A 113 -11.34 -39.16 -0.73
N PRO A 114 -11.82 -39.98 0.22
CA PRO A 114 -12.80 -41.02 -0.09
C PRO A 114 -14.18 -40.45 -0.44
N THR A 115 -14.87 -41.11 -1.36
CA THR A 115 -16.30 -40.92 -1.66
C THR A 115 -17.00 -42.26 -1.92
N ALA A 116 -18.31 -42.30 -1.69
CA ALA A 116 -19.10 -43.52 -1.91
C ALA A 116 -19.37 -43.84 -3.38
N VAL A 117 -19.29 -42.85 -4.27
CA VAL A 117 -19.64 -42.96 -5.70
C VAL A 117 -18.41 -42.86 -6.57
N GLU A 118 -18.50 -43.38 -7.80
CA GLU A 118 -17.49 -43.23 -8.83
C GLU A 118 -17.82 -41.99 -9.67
N PRO A 119 -17.16 -40.82 -9.43
CA PRO A 119 -17.68 -39.54 -9.92
C PRO A 119 -17.78 -39.46 -11.45
N ILE A 120 -16.83 -40.03 -12.19
CA ILE A 120 -16.80 -39.96 -13.66
C ILE A 120 -18.01 -40.64 -14.31
N THR A 121 -18.53 -41.70 -13.68
CA THR A 121 -19.69 -42.46 -14.20
C THR A 121 -21.03 -41.75 -13.98
N ARG A 122 -21.03 -40.59 -13.31
CA ARG A 122 -22.20 -39.81 -12.94
C ARG A 122 -22.31 -38.53 -13.78
N PRO A 123 -23.50 -37.89 -13.87
CA PRO A 123 -23.61 -36.57 -14.46
C PRO A 123 -22.94 -35.52 -13.56
N TYR A 124 -22.44 -34.41 -14.11
CA TYR A 124 -21.76 -33.38 -13.32
C TYR A 124 -22.61 -32.87 -12.14
N SER A 125 -23.93 -32.82 -12.34
CA SER A 125 -24.90 -32.37 -11.32
C SER A 125 -24.96 -33.25 -10.05
N ASP A 126 -24.42 -34.47 -10.10
CA ASP A 126 -24.28 -35.36 -8.94
C ASP A 126 -23.06 -35.02 -8.07
N GLN A 127 -22.26 -34.01 -8.42
CA GLN A 127 -21.17 -33.47 -7.60
C GLN A 127 -21.53 -33.14 -6.16
N LYS A 128 -22.80 -32.81 -5.91
CA LYS A 128 -23.32 -32.56 -4.56
C LYS A 128 -23.12 -33.74 -3.60
N TYR A 129 -22.99 -34.97 -4.12
CA TYR A 129 -22.76 -36.16 -3.29
C TYR A 129 -21.27 -36.35 -2.99
N TRP A 130 -20.43 -36.46 -4.00
CA TRP A 130 -19.00 -36.76 -3.79
C TRP A 130 -18.20 -35.57 -3.25
N ILE A 131 -18.58 -34.32 -3.58
CA ILE A 131 -18.00 -33.15 -2.91
C ILE A 131 -18.40 -33.13 -1.43
N ALA A 132 -19.65 -33.50 -1.11
CA ALA A 132 -20.08 -33.58 0.28
C ALA A 132 -19.29 -34.65 1.05
N ASP A 133 -19.13 -35.86 0.50
CA ASP A 133 -18.30 -36.92 1.10
C ASP A 133 -16.85 -36.45 1.32
N ALA A 134 -16.25 -35.83 0.29
CA ALA A 134 -14.88 -35.34 0.38
C ALA A 134 -14.72 -34.27 1.47
N MET A 135 -15.65 -33.32 1.54
CA MET A 135 -15.65 -32.30 2.58
C MET A 135 -15.88 -32.90 3.97
N ASP A 136 -16.78 -33.88 4.13
CA ASP A 136 -17.00 -34.57 5.42
C ASP A 136 -15.74 -35.32 5.87
N ALA A 137 -15.03 -35.98 4.95
CA ALA A 137 -13.78 -36.67 5.23
C ALA A 137 -12.67 -35.71 5.68
N LEU A 138 -12.66 -34.48 5.15
CA LEU A 138 -11.75 -33.40 5.56
C LEU A 138 -12.21 -32.65 6.82
N GLY A 139 -13.36 -33.00 7.40
CA GLY A 139 -13.90 -32.40 8.63
C GLY A 139 -14.81 -31.19 8.42
N PHE A 140 -15.15 -30.86 7.16
CA PHE A 140 -16.02 -29.74 6.79
C PHE A 140 -17.44 -30.23 6.49
N GLY A 141 -18.16 -30.56 7.55
CA GLY A 141 -19.57 -30.97 7.45
C GLY A 141 -20.55 -29.81 7.29
N GLY A 142 -21.83 -30.13 7.05
CA GLY A 142 -22.89 -29.12 6.85
C GLY A 142 -24.04 -29.66 6.02
N THR A 143 -25.04 -28.85 5.68
CA THR A 143 -26.18 -29.31 4.85
C THR A 143 -26.02 -29.01 3.36
N ASN A 144 -25.20 -28.01 3.01
CA ASN A 144 -24.96 -27.57 1.62
C ASN A 144 -23.47 -27.74 1.30
N TYR A 145 -23.16 -28.48 0.23
CA TYR A 145 -21.78 -28.74 -0.17
C TYR A 145 -21.01 -27.48 -0.61
N PHE A 146 -21.66 -26.46 -1.17
CA PHE A 146 -20.99 -25.18 -1.47
C PHE A 146 -20.50 -24.49 -0.19
N ASP A 147 -21.31 -24.47 0.86
CA ASP A 147 -20.94 -23.83 2.12
C ASP A 147 -19.84 -24.62 2.84
N ARG A 148 -19.80 -25.95 2.68
CA ARG A 148 -18.69 -26.78 3.13
C ARG A 148 -17.37 -26.41 2.44
N VAL A 149 -17.40 -26.23 1.11
CA VAL A 149 -16.20 -25.81 0.36
C VAL A 149 -15.78 -24.38 0.71
N ARG A 150 -16.74 -23.45 0.90
CA ARG A 150 -16.41 -22.11 1.41
C ARG A 150 -15.76 -22.17 2.78
N ALA A 151 -16.28 -22.98 3.70
CA ALA A 151 -15.68 -23.15 5.03
C ALA A 151 -14.25 -23.70 4.94
N TYR A 152 -14.02 -24.66 4.03
CA TYR A 152 -12.67 -25.16 3.75
C TYR A 152 -11.76 -24.07 3.16
N ASN A 153 -12.19 -23.33 2.15
CA ASN A 153 -11.42 -22.24 1.56
C ASN A 153 -11.09 -21.14 2.59
N ASN A 154 -12.04 -20.75 3.44
CA ASN A 154 -11.80 -19.78 4.51
C ASN A 154 -10.78 -20.31 5.52
N TYR A 155 -10.88 -21.59 5.90
CA TYR A 155 -9.87 -22.24 6.71
C TYR A 155 -8.48 -22.18 6.06
N LEU A 156 -8.37 -22.41 4.75
CA LEU A 156 -7.10 -22.28 4.03
C LEU A 156 -6.60 -20.82 4.03
N ARG A 157 -7.49 -19.86 3.78
CA ARG A 157 -7.19 -18.42 3.80
C ARG A 157 -6.58 -18.02 5.14
N ASP A 158 -7.22 -18.41 6.24
CA ASP A 158 -6.75 -18.11 7.60
C ASP A 158 -5.45 -18.86 7.94
N THR A 159 -5.33 -20.11 7.51
CA THR A 159 -4.15 -20.96 7.78
C THR A 159 -2.89 -20.42 7.10
N TYR A 160 -3.02 -19.92 5.88
CA TYR A 160 -1.90 -19.43 5.09
C TYR A 160 -1.76 -17.91 5.06
N GLY A 161 -2.71 -17.17 5.65
CA GLY A 161 -2.74 -15.71 5.65
C GLY A 161 -2.93 -15.10 4.25
N THR A 162 -3.55 -15.86 3.33
CA THR A 162 -3.73 -15.43 1.94
C THR A 162 -4.89 -14.46 1.77
N ASP A 163 -4.97 -13.80 0.63
CA ASP A 163 -6.05 -12.86 0.32
C ASP A 163 -7.29 -13.60 -0.21
N TRP A 164 -7.05 -14.63 -1.01
CA TRP A 164 -8.07 -15.49 -1.61
C TRP A 164 -7.84 -16.96 -1.30
N ALA A 165 -8.87 -17.77 -1.52
CA ALA A 165 -8.75 -19.22 -1.51
C ALA A 165 -9.81 -19.89 -2.38
N PHE A 166 -9.42 -20.89 -3.16
CA PHE A 166 -10.36 -21.72 -3.92
C PHE A 166 -9.93 -23.19 -3.94
N THR A 167 -10.86 -24.07 -4.30
CA THR A 167 -10.61 -25.51 -4.37
C THR A 167 -10.69 -26.01 -5.82
N ILE A 168 -9.80 -26.92 -6.18
CA ILE A 168 -9.80 -27.67 -7.43
C ILE A 168 -10.11 -29.13 -7.07
N PHE A 169 -11.22 -29.65 -7.62
CA PHE A 169 -11.51 -31.06 -7.60
C PHE A 169 -11.06 -31.68 -8.92
N VAL A 170 -10.22 -32.72 -8.85
CA VAL A 170 -9.83 -33.50 -10.03
C VAL A 170 -10.41 -34.89 -9.91
N VAL A 171 -11.28 -35.24 -10.84
CA VAL A 171 -11.93 -36.55 -10.93
C VAL A 171 -11.09 -37.47 -11.81
N ASP A 172 -10.76 -38.66 -11.35
CA ASP A 172 -10.05 -39.62 -12.18
C ASP A 172 -10.94 -40.08 -13.35
N SER A 173 -10.38 -40.18 -14.53
CA SER A 173 -11.03 -40.63 -15.75
C SER A 173 -10.11 -41.54 -16.58
N THR A 174 -9.04 -42.09 -15.99
CA THR A 174 -8.02 -42.87 -16.70
C THR A 174 -8.59 -44.04 -17.51
N ASN A 175 -9.60 -44.73 -16.98
CA ASN A 175 -10.27 -45.86 -17.62
C ASN A 175 -11.58 -45.46 -18.32
N ASP A 176 -11.90 -44.18 -18.37
CA ASP A 176 -13.07 -43.66 -19.06
C ASP A 176 -12.76 -43.44 -20.57
N PRO A 177 -13.60 -43.95 -21.49
CA PRO A 177 -13.31 -43.90 -22.92
C PRO A 177 -13.24 -42.50 -23.54
N ASP A 178 -13.95 -41.52 -22.98
CA ASP A 178 -14.02 -40.16 -23.52
C ASP A 178 -13.55 -39.07 -22.53
N ASN A 179 -13.14 -39.46 -21.32
CA ASN A 179 -12.68 -38.59 -20.24
C ASN A 179 -13.73 -37.54 -19.82
N ARG A 180 -15.02 -37.85 -19.94
CA ARG A 180 -16.12 -36.97 -19.57
C ARG A 180 -17.01 -37.60 -18.51
N PHE A 181 -17.67 -36.76 -17.73
CA PHE A 181 -18.85 -37.16 -16.97
C PHE A 181 -19.92 -37.72 -17.92
N SER A 182 -20.85 -38.52 -17.39
CA SER A 182 -21.88 -39.19 -18.21
C SER A 182 -22.81 -38.25 -18.99
N ASP A 183 -22.82 -36.95 -18.68
CA ASP A 183 -23.56 -35.89 -19.38
C ASP A 183 -22.67 -34.97 -20.24
N GLY A 184 -21.41 -35.36 -20.46
CA GLY A 184 -20.50 -34.77 -21.44
C GLY A 184 -19.61 -33.65 -20.90
N TYR A 185 -19.79 -33.22 -19.64
CA TYR A 185 -18.89 -32.27 -18.99
C TYR A 185 -17.52 -32.90 -18.73
N PHE A 186 -16.44 -32.12 -18.76
CA PHE A 186 -15.10 -32.58 -18.37
C PHE A 186 -14.35 -31.55 -17.54
N ALA A 187 -14.65 -30.27 -17.69
CA ALA A 187 -14.18 -29.20 -16.83
C ALA A 187 -15.30 -28.16 -16.68
N TYR A 188 -15.34 -27.51 -15.52
CA TYR A 188 -16.23 -26.41 -15.22
C TYR A 188 -15.84 -25.70 -13.92
N ALA A 189 -16.26 -24.45 -13.77
CA ALA A 189 -15.96 -23.62 -12.62
C ALA A 189 -17.15 -22.78 -12.18
N TYR A 190 -17.11 -22.32 -10.94
CA TYR A 190 -18.09 -21.36 -10.42
C TYR A 190 -17.50 -19.95 -10.44
N LEU A 191 -18.24 -18.99 -11.03
CA LEU A 191 -17.81 -17.60 -11.17
C LEU A 191 -17.60 -16.94 -9.81
N GLY A 192 -16.36 -16.51 -9.54
CA GLY A 192 -15.98 -16.00 -8.21
C GLY A 192 -15.77 -17.10 -7.15
N GLY A 193 -15.64 -18.35 -7.58
CA GLY A 193 -15.50 -19.51 -6.72
C GLY A 193 -16.84 -20.08 -6.21
N PRO A 194 -16.83 -21.01 -5.24
CA PRO A 194 -15.69 -21.37 -4.39
C PRO A 194 -14.78 -22.48 -4.95
N PHE A 195 -15.16 -23.13 -6.05
CA PHE A 195 -14.36 -24.21 -6.61
C PHE A 195 -14.56 -24.38 -8.12
N MET A 196 -13.69 -25.20 -8.68
CA MET A 196 -13.77 -25.74 -10.02
C MET A 196 -13.58 -27.26 -9.99
N VAL A 197 -14.02 -27.93 -11.04
CA VAL A 197 -13.94 -29.36 -11.23
C VAL A 197 -13.35 -29.64 -12.61
N MET A 198 -12.46 -30.62 -12.70
CA MET A 198 -12.01 -31.16 -13.98
C MET A 198 -11.79 -32.67 -13.91
N THR A 199 -11.84 -33.36 -15.04
CA THR A 199 -11.43 -34.76 -15.16
C THR A 199 -9.93 -34.86 -15.40
N SER A 200 -9.31 -35.99 -15.04
CA SER A 200 -7.87 -36.18 -15.20
C SER A 200 -7.44 -36.19 -16.68
N GLY A 201 -8.30 -36.73 -17.55
CA GLY A 201 -8.07 -36.79 -18.98
C GLY A 201 -8.53 -35.56 -19.78
N ASN A 202 -9.41 -34.72 -19.25
CA ASN A 202 -9.92 -33.49 -19.88
C ASN A 202 -10.39 -33.69 -21.34
N ASP A 203 -11.30 -34.64 -21.57
CA ASP A 203 -11.80 -34.97 -22.91
C ASP A 203 -10.67 -35.25 -23.94
N GLY A 204 -10.56 -34.41 -24.99
CA GLY A 204 -9.58 -34.53 -26.06
C GLY A 204 -8.29 -33.75 -25.81
N TYR A 205 -8.18 -33.03 -24.70
CA TYR A 205 -6.95 -32.33 -24.31
C TYR A 205 -5.89 -33.31 -23.82
N GLY A 206 -6.31 -34.33 -23.08
CA GLY A 206 -5.41 -35.28 -22.43
C GLY A 206 -4.75 -34.70 -21.18
N PRO A 207 -4.21 -35.56 -20.31
CA PRO A 207 -3.64 -35.17 -19.02
C PRO A 207 -2.36 -34.31 -19.13
N ALA A 208 -1.76 -34.19 -20.32
CA ALA A 208 -0.55 -33.39 -20.57
C ALA A 208 -0.84 -31.96 -21.06
N ASN A 209 -2.12 -31.60 -21.21
CA ASN A 209 -2.56 -30.23 -21.47
C ASN A 209 -3.60 -29.81 -20.43
N MET A 210 -3.57 -30.45 -19.25
CA MET A 210 -4.44 -30.11 -18.14
C MET A 210 -4.13 -28.69 -17.66
N ASP A 211 -2.89 -28.24 -17.78
CA ASP A 211 -2.48 -26.88 -17.49
C ASP A 211 -3.28 -25.81 -18.28
N ALA A 212 -3.54 -26.03 -19.56
CA ALA A 212 -4.33 -25.14 -20.40
C ALA A 212 -5.81 -25.09 -19.96
N VAL A 213 -6.39 -26.25 -19.62
CA VAL A 213 -7.77 -26.34 -19.12
C VAL A 213 -7.88 -25.71 -17.74
N ALA A 214 -6.96 -26.03 -16.84
CA ALA A 214 -6.86 -25.42 -15.51
C ALA A 214 -6.72 -23.91 -15.59
N ALA A 215 -5.90 -23.39 -16.51
CA ALA A 215 -5.74 -21.95 -16.70
C ALA A 215 -7.06 -21.29 -17.17
N HIS A 216 -7.80 -21.93 -18.08
CA HIS A 216 -9.12 -21.46 -18.51
C HIS A 216 -10.11 -21.37 -17.34
N GLU A 217 -10.26 -22.45 -16.58
CA GLU A 217 -11.20 -22.54 -15.46
C GLU A 217 -10.84 -21.60 -14.30
N VAL A 218 -9.54 -21.37 -14.04
CA VAL A 218 -9.08 -20.36 -13.07
C VAL A 218 -9.51 -18.95 -13.47
N GLY A 219 -9.64 -18.68 -14.78
CA GLY A 219 -10.25 -17.44 -15.26
C GLY A 219 -11.65 -17.23 -14.68
N HIS A 220 -12.50 -18.28 -14.70
CA HIS A 220 -13.84 -18.22 -14.11
C HIS A 220 -13.82 -18.11 -12.59
N ILE A 221 -12.88 -18.77 -11.90
CA ILE A 221 -12.70 -18.56 -10.44
C ILE A 221 -12.53 -17.08 -10.12
N PHE A 222 -11.91 -16.30 -11.01
CA PHE A 222 -11.78 -14.84 -10.91
C PHE A 222 -12.71 -14.07 -11.87
N ARG A 223 -13.89 -14.65 -12.15
CA ARG A 223 -15.04 -14.05 -12.84
C ARG A 223 -14.86 -13.72 -14.32
N ALA A 224 -13.78 -14.12 -14.96
CA ALA A 224 -13.70 -14.01 -16.42
C ALA A 224 -14.79 -14.87 -17.07
N LEU A 225 -15.41 -14.38 -18.14
CA LEU A 225 -16.48 -15.07 -18.87
C LEU A 225 -15.92 -15.85 -20.05
N ASP A 226 -16.66 -16.87 -20.46
CA ASP A 226 -16.36 -17.60 -21.69
C ASP A 226 -16.45 -16.75 -22.93
N GLN A 227 -15.57 -17.06 -23.88
CA GLN A 227 -15.48 -16.36 -25.15
C GLN A 227 -15.53 -17.28 -26.36
N TYR A 228 -15.57 -18.60 -26.17
CA TYR A 228 -15.74 -19.53 -27.28
C TYR A 228 -17.18 -19.51 -27.81
N ALA A 229 -17.36 -19.88 -29.08
CA ALA A 229 -18.65 -19.68 -29.77
C ALA A 229 -19.81 -20.45 -29.12
N ALA A 230 -19.54 -21.69 -28.68
CA ALA A 230 -20.55 -22.59 -28.13
C ALA A 230 -21.08 -22.16 -26.75
N ALA A 231 -20.27 -21.41 -25.98
CA ALA A 231 -20.66 -20.80 -24.71
C ALA A 231 -21.86 -19.84 -24.85
N GLY A 232 -22.08 -19.32 -26.05
CA GLY A 232 -23.22 -18.45 -26.35
C GLY A 232 -23.19 -17.10 -25.63
N GLN A 233 -22.04 -16.71 -25.05
CA GLN A 233 -21.97 -15.52 -24.21
C GLN A 233 -22.09 -14.21 -25.00
N PRO A 234 -23.02 -13.30 -24.65
CA PRO A 234 -23.18 -12.03 -25.37
C PRO A 234 -21.99 -11.08 -25.20
N CYS A 235 -21.70 -10.27 -26.23
CA CYS A 235 -20.61 -9.28 -26.19
C CYS A 235 -20.75 -8.25 -25.05
N ASN A 236 -21.99 -7.93 -24.67
CA ASN A 236 -22.32 -6.91 -23.68
C ASN A 236 -22.66 -7.49 -22.31
N LEU A 237 -22.44 -8.80 -22.09
CA LEU A 237 -22.51 -9.35 -20.75
C LEU A 237 -21.30 -8.82 -19.97
N THR A 238 -21.56 -8.23 -18.80
CA THR A 238 -20.53 -7.73 -17.89
C THR A 238 -20.21 -8.78 -16.83
N SER A 239 -18.96 -8.76 -16.36
CA SER A 239 -18.51 -9.58 -15.24
C SER A 239 -17.25 -8.99 -14.61
N GLY A 240 -16.79 -9.61 -13.53
CA GLY A 240 -15.61 -9.19 -12.79
C GLY A 240 -15.88 -8.05 -11.83
N TYR A 241 -14.96 -7.84 -10.90
CA TYR A 241 -15.07 -6.78 -9.90
C TYR A 241 -15.30 -5.39 -10.51
N LEU A 242 -14.77 -5.15 -11.71
CA LEU A 242 -14.88 -3.89 -12.45
C LEU A 242 -16.09 -3.82 -13.40
N GLY A 243 -16.87 -4.89 -13.55
CA GLY A 243 -18.06 -4.93 -14.42
C GLY A 243 -17.73 -4.76 -15.91
N VAL A 244 -16.70 -5.46 -16.42
CA VAL A 244 -16.20 -5.31 -17.79
C VAL A 244 -16.99 -6.19 -18.77
N GLU A 245 -17.41 -5.60 -19.90
CA GLU A 245 -18.13 -6.30 -20.96
C GLU A 245 -17.29 -7.38 -21.66
N ASN A 246 -17.92 -8.48 -22.08
CA ASN A 246 -17.29 -9.61 -22.77
C ASN A 246 -17.09 -9.41 -24.28
N GLN A 247 -16.52 -8.28 -24.70
CA GLN A 247 -16.44 -7.87 -26.11
C GLN A 247 -15.43 -8.65 -26.95
N ASN A 248 -14.92 -9.80 -26.49
CA ASN A 248 -14.10 -10.73 -27.27
C ASN A 248 -14.79 -12.08 -27.54
N SER A 249 -16.07 -12.23 -27.14
CA SER A 249 -16.86 -13.44 -27.39
C SER A 249 -16.99 -13.77 -28.89
N GLN A 250 -16.90 -15.05 -29.23
CA GLN A 250 -17.11 -15.58 -30.57
C GLN A 250 -18.59 -15.81 -30.91
N ALA A 251 -19.49 -15.73 -29.93
CA ALA A 251 -20.92 -15.94 -30.14
C ALA A 251 -21.63 -14.72 -30.78
N GLY A 252 -20.95 -13.57 -30.89
CA GLY A 252 -21.51 -12.34 -31.43
C GLY A 252 -20.54 -11.52 -32.30
N ASN A 253 -21.03 -10.39 -32.81
CA ASN A 253 -20.21 -9.41 -33.54
C ASN A 253 -19.59 -8.43 -32.55
N CYS A 254 -18.67 -8.90 -31.72
CA CYS A 254 -18.08 -8.10 -30.66
C CYS A 254 -17.01 -7.13 -31.18
N ALA A 255 -16.64 -6.15 -30.35
CA ALA A 255 -15.65 -5.14 -30.72
C ALA A 255 -14.24 -5.71 -30.93
N SER A 256 -13.93 -6.85 -30.31
CA SER A 256 -12.65 -7.55 -30.41
C SER A 256 -12.79 -8.98 -30.94
N ASN A 257 -11.74 -9.44 -31.60
CA ASN A 257 -11.56 -10.84 -32.00
C ASN A 257 -10.08 -11.23 -31.89
N GLN A 258 -9.60 -11.37 -30.66
CA GLN A 258 -8.23 -11.76 -30.31
C GLN A 258 -8.20 -13.17 -29.72
N PRO A 259 -7.11 -13.94 -29.92
CA PRO A 259 -6.87 -15.14 -29.13
C PRO A 259 -6.87 -14.83 -27.62
N SER A 260 -7.45 -15.72 -26.83
CA SER A 260 -7.57 -15.58 -25.37
C SER A 260 -7.70 -16.95 -24.74
N ILE A 261 -7.13 -17.13 -23.56
CA ILE A 261 -7.32 -18.35 -22.76
C ILE A 261 -8.80 -18.61 -22.47
N MET A 262 -9.64 -17.56 -22.41
CA MET A 262 -11.09 -17.67 -22.21
C MET A 262 -11.85 -18.20 -23.44
N ARG A 263 -11.15 -18.53 -24.55
CA ARG A 263 -11.71 -19.29 -25.68
C ARG A 263 -11.40 -20.79 -25.58
N GLY A 264 -10.77 -21.22 -24.49
CA GLY A 264 -10.21 -22.56 -24.33
C GLY A 264 -9.03 -22.80 -25.27
N GLN A 265 -8.84 -24.07 -25.63
CA GLN A 265 -7.77 -24.56 -26.51
C GLN A 265 -6.36 -24.47 -25.89
N ILE A 266 -5.43 -25.18 -26.51
CA ILE A 266 -4.04 -25.27 -26.03
C ILE A 266 -3.21 -24.07 -26.54
N ALA A 267 -3.53 -23.54 -27.71
CA ALA A 267 -2.72 -22.49 -28.35
C ALA A 267 -2.66 -21.18 -27.55
N PRO A 268 -3.75 -20.64 -26.96
CA PRO A 268 -3.68 -19.45 -26.12
C PRO A 268 -2.81 -19.64 -24.87
N PHE A 269 -2.83 -20.84 -24.27
CA PHE A 269 -1.94 -21.19 -23.16
C PHE A 269 -0.48 -21.15 -23.61
N ILE A 270 -0.09 -21.89 -24.65
CA ILE A 270 1.29 -21.92 -25.16
C ILE A 270 1.80 -20.52 -25.55
N ASN A 271 0.94 -19.68 -26.11
CA ASN A 271 1.30 -18.35 -26.60
C ASN A 271 1.11 -17.24 -25.55
N HIS A 272 0.73 -17.59 -24.32
CA HIS A 272 0.52 -16.64 -23.21
C HIS A 272 -0.54 -15.56 -23.51
N GLN A 273 -1.66 -15.94 -24.12
CA GLN A 273 -2.64 -15.00 -24.67
C GLN A 273 -3.86 -14.84 -23.76
N ILE A 274 -4.13 -13.58 -23.39
CA ILE A 274 -5.35 -13.13 -22.72
C ILE A 274 -5.76 -11.85 -23.44
N ASP A 275 -7.03 -11.73 -23.81
CA ASP A 275 -7.52 -10.51 -24.44
C ASP A 275 -7.81 -9.40 -23.39
N PRO A 276 -7.86 -8.13 -23.80
CA PRO A 276 -8.10 -7.01 -22.88
C PRO A 276 -9.40 -7.08 -22.07
N TYR A 277 -10.45 -7.72 -22.58
CA TYR A 277 -11.73 -7.81 -21.85
C TYR A 277 -11.67 -8.87 -20.77
N ALA A 278 -11.05 -10.03 -21.04
CA ALA A 278 -10.76 -11.00 -19.99
C ALA A 278 -9.83 -10.40 -18.92
N MET A 279 -8.78 -9.66 -19.31
CA MET A 279 -7.92 -8.95 -18.35
C MET A 279 -8.72 -7.99 -17.46
N GLY A 280 -9.61 -7.18 -18.04
CA GLY A 280 -10.48 -6.29 -17.27
C GLY A 280 -11.44 -7.03 -16.32
N GLN A 281 -12.00 -8.17 -16.73
CA GLN A 281 -12.86 -9.00 -15.87
C GLN A 281 -12.09 -9.61 -14.70
N LEU A 282 -10.81 -9.94 -14.90
CA LEU A 282 -9.91 -10.38 -13.82
C LEU A 282 -9.49 -9.22 -12.89
N GLY A 283 -9.81 -7.97 -13.24
CA GLY A 283 -9.42 -6.77 -12.51
C GLY A 283 -8.08 -6.15 -12.96
N TRP A 284 -7.44 -6.68 -14.01
CA TRP A 284 -6.16 -6.19 -14.53
C TRP A 284 -6.35 -5.00 -15.46
N GLN A 285 -6.89 -3.92 -14.90
CA GLN A 285 -7.13 -2.68 -15.59
C GLN A 285 -6.65 -1.52 -14.71
N ASP A 286 -5.95 -0.58 -15.31
CA ASP A 286 -5.56 0.71 -14.73
C ASP A 286 -6.31 1.78 -15.53
N GLY A 287 -7.45 2.21 -15.00
CA GLY A 287 -8.39 3.08 -15.68
C GLY A 287 -7.93 4.53 -15.77
N ASP A 288 -7.14 5.00 -14.81
CA ASP A 288 -6.64 6.38 -14.73
C ASP A 288 -5.20 6.54 -15.25
N GLY A 289 -4.49 5.43 -15.47
CA GLY A 289 -3.14 5.38 -16.02
C GLY A 289 -2.06 5.77 -15.02
N ASN A 290 -2.33 5.65 -13.72
CA ASN A 290 -1.39 6.03 -12.66
C ASN A 290 -0.36 4.93 -12.32
N GLY A 291 -0.49 3.74 -12.93
CA GLY A 291 0.40 2.60 -12.73
C GLY A 291 -0.04 1.65 -11.61
N VAL A 292 -1.17 1.90 -10.94
CA VAL A 292 -1.79 1.03 -9.94
C VAL A 292 -3.13 0.53 -10.49
N PRO A 293 -3.36 -0.80 -10.56
CA PRO A 293 -4.61 -1.32 -11.09
C PRO A 293 -5.83 -1.03 -10.22
N ASP A 294 -6.97 -0.77 -10.84
CA ASP A 294 -8.20 -0.26 -10.24
C ASP A 294 -8.61 -1.00 -8.94
N PRO A 295 -8.69 -2.35 -8.87
CA PRO A 295 -9.15 -3.03 -7.64
C PRO A 295 -8.24 -2.81 -6.42
N VAL A 296 -6.96 -2.47 -6.65
CA VAL A 296 -5.97 -2.17 -5.62
C VAL A 296 -5.60 -0.68 -5.57
N ASP A 297 -6.25 0.16 -6.40
CA ASP A 297 -6.12 1.61 -6.35
C ASP A 297 -7.07 2.20 -5.30
N VAL A 298 -6.69 2.01 -4.03
CA VAL A 298 -7.49 2.37 -2.87
C VAL A 298 -7.32 3.85 -2.48
N GLY A 299 -8.41 4.41 -1.94
CA GLY A 299 -8.40 5.74 -1.32
C GLY A 299 -7.85 5.72 0.10
N LEU A 300 -7.49 6.89 0.64
CA LEU A 300 -7.01 7.06 2.01
C LEU A 300 -7.92 8.00 2.81
N VAL A 301 -8.25 7.62 4.03
CA VAL A 301 -8.93 8.44 5.02
C VAL A 301 -8.08 8.50 6.28
N VAL A 302 -7.87 9.71 6.80
CA VAL A 302 -7.18 9.91 8.09
C VAL A 302 -8.18 10.42 9.11
N THR A 303 -8.24 9.77 10.27
CA THR A 303 -9.18 10.10 11.36
C THR A 303 -8.47 10.15 12.70
N ASN A 304 -9.20 10.58 13.75
CA ASN A 304 -8.72 10.60 15.14
C ASN A 304 -7.40 11.35 15.37
N VAL A 305 -7.07 12.28 14.48
CA VAL A 305 -5.83 13.06 14.58
C VAL A 305 -5.91 13.96 15.81
N THR A 306 -4.99 13.76 16.74
CA THR A 306 -4.89 14.55 17.97
C THR A 306 -3.45 14.93 18.23
N ARG A 307 -3.25 16.21 18.58
CA ARG A 307 -1.98 16.71 19.11
C ARG A 307 -1.93 16.38 20.60
N LEU A 308 -0.90 15.64 21.01
CA LEU A 308 -0.66 15.34 22.42
C LEU A 308 0.01 16.54 23.10
N GLU A 309 -0.26 16.73 24.39
CA GLU A 309 0.44 17.74 25.18
C GLU A 309 1.93 17.39 25.29
N ALA A 310 2.79 18.37 25.07
CA ALA A 310 4.23 18.21 25.05
C ALA A 310 4.88 19.06 26.15
N ASP A 311 6.04 18.60 26.62
CA ASP A 311 6.86 19.35 27.59
C ASP A 311 7.55 20.57 26.95
N ALA A 312 7.66 20.60 25.61
CA ALA A 312 8.27 21.68 24.83
C ALA A 312 7.27 22.28 23.83
N PRO A 313 7.19 23.61 23.68
CA PRO A 313 6.15 24.28 22.88
C PRO A 313 6.31 24.08 21.36
N ASN A 314 7.53 23.77 20.88
CA ASN A 314 7.89 23.66 19.47
C ASN A 314 8.23 22.23 19.01
N ILE A 315 8.13 21.24 19.90
CA ILE A 315 8.24 19.82 19.55
C ILE A 315 6.85 19.23 19.65
N LEU A 316 6.30 18.76 18.54
CA LEU A 316 4.89 18.38 18.46
C LEU A 316 4.75 16.87 18.35
N THR A 317 3.88 16.28 19.16
CA THR A 317 3.53 14.85 19.05
C THR A 317 2.11 14.70 18.53
N PHE A 318 1.94 13.87 17.51
CA PHE A 318 0.65 13.55 16.91
C PHE A 318 0.40 12.07 17.00
N GLN A 319 -0.87 11.73 17.25
CA GLN A 319 -1.40 10.40 17.04
C GLN A 319 -2.63 10.49 16.14
N GLY A 320 -2.94 9.43 15.42
CA GLY A 320 -4.11 9.35 14.56
C GLY A 320 -4.30 7.95 14.02
N GLU A 321 -5.24 7.80 13.11
CA GLU A 321 -5.51 6.55 12.41
C GLU A 321 -5.60 6.80 10.92
N VAL A 322 -4.92 5.97 10.14
CA VAL A 322 -5.04 5.91 8.69
C VAL A 322 -5.89 4.70 8.31
N MET A 323 -6.75 4.84 7.31
CA MET A 323 -7.60 3.78 6.81
C MET A 323 -7.71 3.85 5.30
N GLU A 324 -7.50 2.73 4.63
CA GLU A 324 -7.74 2.60 3.20
C GLU A 324 -9.21 2.28 2.90
N THR A 325 -9.73 2.89 1.84
CA THR A 325 -11.09 2.67 1.35
C THR A 325 -11.06 1.93 0.02
N PRO A 326 -11.84 0.85 -0.13
CA PRO A 326 -11.80 0.01 -1.32
C PRO A 326 -12.19 0.76 -2.58
N PHE A 327 -11.65 0.33 -3.73
CA PHE A 327 -12.12 0.79 -5.03
C PHE A 327 -13.57 0.29 -5.24
N PRO A 328 -14.49 1.14 -5.72
CA PRO A 328 -15.90 0.77 -5.82
C PRO A 328 -16.18 -0.27 -6.91
N SER A 329 -17.03 -1.25 -6.62
CA SER A 329 -17.52 -2.23 -7.60
C SER A 329 -18.94 -1.88 -8.07
N PRO A 330 -19.24 -1.94 -9.37
CA PRO A 330 -20.60 -1.74 -9.88
C PRO A 330 -21.54 -2.93 -9.64
N GLU A 331 -20.99 -4.14 -9.47
CA GLU A 331 -21.76 -5.39 -9.41
C GLU A 331 -21.67 -6.10 -8.05
N TYR A 332 -20.57 -5.90 -7.32
CA TYR A 332 -20.26 -6.60 -6.08
C TYR A 332 -20.07 -5.62 -4.93
N ARG A 333 -19.80 -6.16 -3.74
CA ARG A 333 -19.47 -5.34 -2.58
C ARG A 333 -18.08 -4.73 -2.75
N ASP A 334 -17.91 -3.50 -2.29
CA ASP A 334 -16.60 -2.86 -2.25
C ASP A 334 -15.70 -3.57 -1.24
N ILE A 335 -14.59 -4.13 -1.71
CA ILE A 335 -13.62 -4.86 -0.90
C ILE A 335 -12.18 -4.48 -1.26
N LEU A 336 -11.26 -4.71 -0.34
CA LEU A 336 -9.83 -4.55 -0.56
C LEU A 336 -9.06 -5.72 0.03
N ILE A 337 -7.89 -5.96 -0.54
CA ILE A 337 -6.86 -6.85 0.00
C ILE A 337 -5.57 -6.10 0.34
N ASN A 338 -5.61 -4.76 0.19
CA ASN A 338 -4.51 -3.87 0.52
C ASN A 338 -4.22 -3.91 2.03
N ARG A 339 -2.94 -3.72 2.35
CA ARG A 339 -2.41 -3.67 3.71
C ARG A 339 -1.35 -2.57 3.71
N LEU A 340 -1.51 -1.62 4.64
CA LEU A 340 -0.52 -0.58 4.85
C LEU A 340 0.81 -1.25 5.21
N GLN A 341 1.92 -0.79 4.64
CA GLN A 341 3.27 -1.29 4.95
C GLN A 341 4.14 -0.22 5.58
N GLU A 342 4.00 1.02 5.12
CA GLU A 342 4.80 2.13 5.58
C GLU A 342 3.94 3.38 5.73
N VAL A 343 4.19 4.14 6.79
CA VAL A 343 3.61 5.47 6.99
C VAL A 343 4.74 6.43 7.27
N TYR A 344 4.72 7.57 6.58
CA TYR A 344 5.65 8.67 6.75
C TYR A 344 4.91 9.93 7.13
N TYR A 345 5.60 10.86 7.79
CA TYR A 345 5.13 12.23 7.96
C TYR A 345 6.12 13.21 7.35
N ARG A 346 5.62 14.37 6.95
CA ARG A 346 6.41 15.53 6.52
C ARG A 346 5.85 16.79 7.17
N VAL A 347 6.75 17.70 7.52
CA VAL A 347 6.40 19.07 7.90
C VAL A 347 6.75 19.99 6.72
N ASP A 348 5.77 20.77 6.28
CA ASP A 348 5.82 21.63 5.10
C ASP A 348 6.34 20.87 3.86
N ASP A 349 7.40 21.36 3.24
CA ASP A 349 8.10 20.76 2.09
C ASP A 349 9.40 20.04 2.50
N GLY A 350 9.48 19.60 3.76
CA GLY A 350 10.64 18.92 4.33
C GLY A 350 10.87 17.48 3.80
N LEU A 351 11.65 16.70 4.55
CA LEU A 351 11.85 15.28 4.25
C LEU A 351 10.70 14.44 4.80
N TRP A 352 10.39 13.33 4.11
CA TRP A 352 9.53 12.28 4.64
C TRP A 352 10.30 11.51 5.73
N LEU A 353 9.71 11.45 6.92
CA LEU A 353 10.27 10.79 8.10
C LEU A 353 9.35 9.62 8.48
N PRO A 354 9.90 8.46 8.86
CA PRO A 354 9.11 7.27 9.15
C PRO A 354 8.27 7.47 10.42
N VAL A 355 7.05 6.95 10.39
CA VAL A 355 6.14 6.86 11.53
C VAL A 355 6.18 5.44 12.10
N GLN A 356 5.90 5.28 13.39
CA GLN A 356 5.79 3.96 14.00
C GLN A 356 4.31 3.57 14.12
N ALA A 357 4.00 2.32 13.76
CA ALA A 357 2.71 1.71 14.06
C ALA A 357 2.53 1.55 15.57
N THR A 358 1.31 1.74 16.05
CA THR A 358 1.02 1.74 17.49
C THR A 358 1.09 0.34 18.10
N ASP A 359 0.73 -0.68 17.33
CA ASP A 359 0.77 -2.10 17.69
C ASP A 359 2.05 -2.82 17.23
N GLY A 360 2.91 -2.13 16.47
CA GLY A 360 4.28 -2.53 16.16
C GLY A 360 4.55 -2.85 14.69
N ALA A 361 3.53 -2.98 13.85
CA ALA A 361 3.68 -3.14 12.40
C ALA A 361 2.51 -2.46 11.68
N PHE A 362 2.76 -1.93 10.48
CA PHE A 362 1.68 -1.65 9.55
C PHE A 362 1.44 -2.96 8.78
N ASP A 363 0.31 -3.62 9.02
CA ASP A 363 -0.07 -4.87 8.36
C ASP A 363 -1.58 -5.04 8.11
N ASP A 364 -2.39 -4.05 8.49
CA ASP A 364 -3.82 -3.98 8.22
C ASP A 364 -4.19 -2.83 7.26
N TYR A 365 -5.46 -2.76 6.84
CA TYR A 365 -5.99 -1.65 6.02
C TYR A 365 -6.33 -0.42 6.86
N ARG A 366 -6.42 -0.59 8.18
CA ARG A 366 -6.66 0.46 9.17
C ARG A 366 -5.57 0.36 10.24
N GLU A 367 -4.83 1.43 10.42
CA GLU A 367 -3.67 1.44 11.30
C GLU A 367 -3.57 2.72 12.12
N ALA A 368 -3.28 2.56 13.42
CA ALA A 368 -3.04 3.68 14.32
C ALA A 368 -1.57 4.07 14.30
N PHE A 369 -1.29 5.36 14.22
CA PHE A 369 0.06 5.88 14.12
C PHE A 369 0.36 6.91 15.21
N THR A 370 1.63 7.02 15.60
CA THR A 370 2.12 8.10 16.47
C THR A 370 3.51 8.55 16.01
N PHE A 371 3.73 9.88 15.97
CA PHE A 371 5.06 10.45 15.72
C PHE A 371 5.29 11.74 16.50
N THR A 372 6.56 12.11 16.64
CA THR A 372 7.00 13.37 17.24
C THR A 372 7.90 14.10 16.26
N THR A 373 7.66 15.40 16.05
CA THR A 373 8.48 16.23 15.15
C THR A 373 9.83 16.56 15.77
N ASP A 374 10.81 16.91 14.94
CA ASP A 374 11.93 17.74 15.39
C ASP A 374 11.43 19.12 15.87
N PRO A 375 12.25 19.91 16.61
CA PRO A 375 11.90 21.27 16.98
C PRO A 375 11.56 22.12 15.75
N LEU A 376 10.36 22.68 15.74
CA LEU A 376 9.86 23.51 14.66
C LEU A 376 10.19 24.99 14.90
N PRO A 377 10.52 25.76 13.86
CA PRO A 377 10.59 27.22 13.95
C PRO A 377 9.27 27.85 14.36
N ALA A 378 9.30 29.14 14.68
CA ALA A 378 8.07 29.90 14.87
C ALA A 378 7.33 30.10 13.55
N GLY A 379 6.00 30.03 13.60
CA GLY A 379 5.11 30.28 12.48
C GLY A 379 4.16 29.12 12.18
N THR A 380 3.48 29.24 11.04
CA THR A 380 2.52 28.23 10.58
C THR A 380 3.23 27.07 9.89
N HIS A 381 2.94 25.85 10.32
CA HIS A 381 3.45 24.61 9.74
C HIS A 381 2.30 23.69 9.30
N THR A 382 2.46 23.08 8.13
CA THR A 382 1.54 22.07 7.60
C THR A 382 2.12 20.68 7.80
N LEU A 383 1.34 19.77 8.37
CA LEU A 383 1.75 18.40 8.61
C LEU A 383 0.98 17.48 7.69
N THR A 384 1.71 16.68 6.94
CA THR A 384 1.19 15.72 5.95
C THR A 384 1.65 14.34 6.32
N VAL A 385 0.78 13.34 6.16
CA VAL A 385 1.16 11.93 6.20
C VAL A 385 1.13 11.33 4.79
N GLN A 386 2.02 10.39 4.54
CA GLN A 386 2.04 9.57 3.35
C GLN A 386 1.95 8.10 3.76
N THR A 387 1.14 7.32 3.08
CA THR A 387 1.06 5.87 3.25
C THR A 387 1.57 5.16 2.00
N VAL A 388 2.15 3.97 2.20
CA VAL A 388 2.52 3.03 1.13
C VAL A 388 1.96 1.66 1.51
N ASP A 389 1.26 1.01 0.60
CA ASP A 389 0.68 -0.32 0.81
C ASP A 389 1.45 -1.46 0.11
N ASN A 390 0.97 -2.69 0.27
CA ASN A 390 1.54 -3.91 -0.31
C ASN A 390 1.46 -4.02 -1.84
N PHE A 391 0.73 -3.13 -2.52
CA PHE A 391 0.71 -2.99 -3.98
C PHE A 391 1.52 -1.77 -4.45
N GLY A 392 2.15 -1.03 -3.52
CA GLY A 392 2.92 0.16 -3.81
C GLY A 392 2.07 1.41 -4.04
N LYS A 393 0.77 1.39 -3.70
CA LYS A 393 -0.07 2.58 -3.76
C LYS A 393 0.44 3.59 -2.74
N VAL A 394 0.70 4.80 -3.23
CA VAL A 394 1.08 5.94 -2.38
C VAL A 394 -0.10 6.89 -2.25
N ASN A 395 -0.50 7.18 -1.02
CA ASN A 395 -1.52 8.17 -0.71
C ASN A 395 -0.96 9.24 0.23
N GLU A 396 -1.43 10.48 0.11
CA GLU A 396 -1.02 11.59 0.97
C GLU A 396 -2.23 12.33 1.54
N ALA A 397 -2.15 12.75 2.80
CA ALA A 397 -3.19 13.55 3.44
C ALA A 397 -2.59 14.58 4.40
N VAL A 398 -3.07 15.83 4.30
CA VAL A 398 -2.76 16.87 5.29
C VAL A 398 -3.56 16.56 6.56
N ILE A 399 -2.86 16.37 7.69
CA ILE A 399 -3.48 15.97 8.96
C ILE A 399 -3.64 17.13 9.93
N ALA A 400 -2.81 18.17 9.81
CA ALA A 400 -2.87 19.34 10.66
C ALA A 400 -2.22 20.56 10.01
N VAL A 401 -2.71 21.73 10.38
CA VAL A 401 -2.00 23.01 10.22
C VAL A 401 -1.89 23.60 11.61
N VAL A 402 -0.65 23.84 12.07
CA VAL A 402 -0.36 24.28 13.42
C VAL A 402 0.41 25.58 13.41
N GLU A 403 0.06 26.46 14.33
CA GLU A 403 0.89 27.62 14.64
C GLU A 403 1.84 27.22 15.78
N VAL A 404 3.14 27.32 15.54
CA VAL A 404 4.17 27.18 16.56
C VAL A 404 4.53 28.59 17.02
N GLU A 405 4.20 28.89 18.27
CA GLU A 405 4.64 30.14 18.89
C GLU A 405 6.15 30.10 19.07
N ASP A 406 6.79 31.24 18.87
CA ASP A 406 8.21 31.39 19.13
C ASP A 406 8.51 31.14 20.61
N PRO A 407 9.29 30.10 20.96
CA PRO A 407 9.60 29.79 22.35
C PRO A 407 10.37 30.93 23.05
N ALA A 408 11.06 31.78 22.30
CA ALA A 408 11.78 32.93 22.83
C ALA A 408 10.94 34.22 22.90
N ALA A 409 9.81 34.30 22.19
CA ALA A 409 9.00 35.51 22.13
C ALA A 409 8.44 35.86 23.51
N GLY A 410 8.93 36.96 24.08
CA GLY A 410 8.57 37.40 25.43
C GLY A 410 9.21 36.58 26.56
N GLN A 411 10.10 35.63 26.25
CA GLN A 411 10.90 34.89 27.24
C GLN A 411 12.35 35.35 27.28
N VAL A 412 12.99 35.58 26.13
CA VAL A 412 14.36 36.09 26.07
C VAL A 412 14.34 37.49 25.47
N GLU A 413 14.90 38.47 26.18
CA GLU A 413 14.92 39.86 25.74
C GLU A 413 16.33 40.45 25.86
N THR A 414 16.83 41.02 24.76
CA THR A 414 18.12 41.70 24.68
C THR A 414 17.88 43.19 24.51
N GLN A 415 18.59 44.02 25.27
CA GLN A 415 18.55 45.46 25.15
C GLN A 415 19.95 46.04 25.29
N PHE A 416 20.25 47.15 24.60
CA PHE A 416 21.46 47.92 24.86
C PHE A 416 21.27 48.85 26.08
N THR A 417 22.30 48.96 26.93
CA THR A 417 22.30 49.79 28.14
C THR A 417 23.25 50.98 27.94
N GLY A 418 22.71 52.19 27.82
CA GLY A 418 23.50 53.42 27.73
C GLY A 418 22.72 54.61 27.18
N ASP A 419 22.92 55.78 27.81
CA ASP A 419 22.34 57.07 27.42
C ASP A 419 22.95 57.60 26.11
N ASP A 420 22.39 57.22 24.96
CA ASP A 420 22.19 58.13 23.83
C ASP A 420 21.05 57.67 22.92
N ASN A 421 19.87 58.23 23.18
CA ASN A 421 18.73 58.31 22.26
C ASN A 421 19.04 59.06 20.93
N GLN A 422 20.30 59.03 20.43
CA GLN A 422 20.75 59.63 19.16
C GLN A 422 21.90 58.89 18.43
N GLY A 423 22.22 57.63 18.75
CA GLY A 423 22.97 56.74 17.83
C GLY A 423 24.22 57.33 17.18
N ARG A 424 25.10 57.98 17.97
CA ARG A 424 26.32 58.62 17.43
C ARG A 424 27.52 58.40 18.34
N LEU A 425 28.10 57.20 18.24
CA LEU A 425 29.44 56.92 18.73
C LEU A 425 30.48 57.51 17.77
N THR A 426 30.89 58.76 17.98
CA THR A 426 31.96 59.40 17.21
C THR A 426 33.33 59.06 17.82
N GLY A 427 34.00 58.03 17.31
CA GLY A 427 35.32 57.63 17.79
C GLY A 427 36.47 58.20 16.96
N SER A 428 37.45 58.83 17.62
CA SER A 428 38.85 58.88 17.14
C SER A 428 39.70 57.77 17.80
N GLU A 429 39.07 56.87 18.55
CA GLU A 429 39.69 55.74 19.26
C GLU A 429 39.59 54.45 18.43
N GLN A 430 40.55 53.53 18.57
CA GLN A 430 40.61 52.31 17.76
C GLN A 430 39.53 51.26 18.12
N VAL A 431 38.94 51.32 19.31
CA VAL A 431 37.95 50.36 19.81
C VAL A 431 36.86 51.10 20.58
N THR A 432 35.59 50.81 20.31
CA THR A 432 34.43 51.27 21.08
C THR A 432 33.81 50.11 21.85
N SER A 433 33.43 50.36 23.10
CA SER A 433 32.68 49.39 23.91
C SER A 433 31.19 49.74 23.93
N VAL A 434 30.35 48.77 23.61
CA VAL A 434 28.88 48.86 23.71
C VAL A 434 28.43 47.89 24.78
N SER A 435 27.53 48.31 25.67
CA SER A 435 27.02 47.45 26.74
C SER A 435 25.53 47.19 26.56
N GLY A 436 25.06 46.06 27.08
CA GLY A 436 23.65 45.70 27.08
C GLY A 436 23.27 44.77 28.23
N VAL A 437 22.00 44.43 28.27
CA VAL A 437 21.40 43.47 29.19
C VAL A 437 20.61 42.44 28.39
N ALA A 438 20.73 41.18 28.79
CA ALA A 438 19.95 40.05 28.32
C ALA A 438 19.13 39.51 29.49
N MET A 439 17.84 39.29 29.30
CA MET A 439 16.91 38.88 30.35
C MET A 439 16.18 37.60 29.94
N GLN A 440 16.09 36.64 30.86
CA GLN A 440 15.25 35.45 30.77
C GLN A 440 14.02 35.65 31.67
N LEU A 441 12.89 35.95 31.04
CA LEU A 441 11.60 36.27 31.64
C LEU A 441 10.76 35.01 31.92
N GLY A 442 11.02 33.91 31.23
CA GLY A 442 10.32 32.62 31.36
C GLY A 442 10.86 31.69 32.45
N GLY A 443 11.91 32.09 33.16
CA GLY A 443 12.65 31.25 34.09
C GLY A 443 13.80 30.50 33.41
N GLY A 444 14.84 30.13 34.15
CA GLY A 444 16.11 29.64 33.59
C GLY A 444 17.20 30.71 33.57
N VAL A 445 18.19 30.53 32.71
CA VAL A 445 19.36 31.40 32.60
C VAL A 445 19.68 31.73 31.15
N ILE A 446 20.32 32.87 30.92
CA ILE A 446 20.97 33.20 29.66
C ILE A 446 22.26 32.37 29.57
N SER A 447 22.51 31.71 28.45
CA SER A 447 23.67 30.86 28.20
C SER A 447 24.68 31.46 27.22
N ALA A 448 24.24 32.39 26.37
CA ALA A 448 25.11 33.16 25.49
C ALA A 448 24.49 34.50 25.11
N VAL A 449 25.32 35.46 24.71
CA VAL A 449 24.90 36.65 23.95
C VAL A 449 25.82 36.79 22.75
N GLU A 450 25.24 37.10 21.59
CA GLU A 450 25.95 37.31 20.34
C GLU A 450 25.60 38.67 19.75
N TYR A 451 26.49 39.21 18.92
CA TYR A 451 26.27 40.46 18.18
C TYR A 451 26.74 40.36 16.73
N ARG A 452 26.20 41.18 15.84
CA ARG A 452 26.67 41.29 14.44
C ARG A 452 26.65 42.73 13.96
N LEU A 453 27.42 43.00 12.91
CA LEU A 453 27.45 44.30 12.21
C LEU A 453 27.00 44.12 10.77
N ASP A 454 26.10 45.00 10.31
CA ASP A 454 25.61 45.09 8.92
C ASP A 454 25.14 43.76 8.32
N GLY A 455 24.49 42.91 9.13
CA GLY A 455 24.01 41.60 8.69
C GLY A 455 25.10 40.55 8.47
N GLY A 456 26.33 40.79 8.94
CA GLY A 456 27.42 39.80 8.94
C GLY A 456 27.21 38.65 9.94
N ASP A 457 28.27 37.86 10.13
CA ASP A 457 28.25 36.72 11.06
C ASP A 457 28.04 37.16 12.52
N TRP A 458 27.35 36.30 13.29
CA TRP A 458 27.18 36.49 14.73
C TRP A 458 28.50 36.18 15.46
N LEU A 459 28.91 37.11 16.31
CA LEU A 459 30.14 37.06 17.12
C LEU A 459 29.77 37.03 18.61
N PRO A 460 30.53 36.30 19.45
CA PRO A 460 30.22 36.21 20.87
C PRO A 460 30.45 37.54 21.59
N ALA A 461 29.48 37.96 22.41
CA ALA A 461 29.63 39.03 23.38
C ALA A 461 30.39 38.56 24.63
N GLN A 462 30.89 39.50 25.42
CA GLN A 462 31.56 39.18 26.69
C GLN A 462 30.58 39.38 27.87
N PRO A 463 30.40 38.39 28.76
CA PRO A 463 29.64 38.57 29.98
C PRO A 463 30.35 39.58 30.91
N ALA A 464 29.59 40.44 31.57
CA ALA A 464 30.13 41.52 32.38
C ALA A 464 30.75 41.01 33.70
N ASP A 465 30.25 39.91 34.24
CA ASP A 465 30.73 39.28 35.48
C ASP A 465 31.57 37.99 35.23
N GLY A 466 31.70 37.58 33.97
CA GLY A 466 32.63 36.53 33.53
C GLY A 466 31.97 35.24 33.03
N ALA A 467 30.66 35.07 33.18
CA ALA A 467 29.91 33.94 32.61
C ALA A 467 28.48 34.36 32.24
N PHE A 468 27.85 33.67 31.29
CA PHE A 468 26.41 33.75 31.10
C PHE A 468 25.79 32.58 31.86
N ASP A 469 25.29 32.82 33.08
CA ASP A 469 24.79 31.77 33.97
C ASP A 469 23.63 32.19 34.88
N SER A 470 23.01 33.35 34.63
CA SER A 470 21.90 33.89 35.41
C SER A 470 20.70 34.32 34.55
N ALA A 471 19.57 34.61 35.21
CA ALA A 471 18.35 35.06 34.53
C ALA A 471 18.43 36.50 33.99
N THR A 472 19.43 37.27 34.38
CA THR A 472 19.66 38.63 33.88
C THR A 472 21.15 38.85 33.77
N GLU A 473 21.62 38.89 32.54
CA GLU A 473 23.04 38.98 32.20
C GLU A 473 23.36 40.33 31.60
N TYR A 474 24.39 40.99 32.13
CA TYR A 474 24.94 42.17 31.47
C TYR A 474 26.05 41.73 30.53
N PHE A 475 26.11 42.32 29.35
CA PHE A 475 27.12 42.00 28.36
C PHE A 475 27.83 43.24 27.85
N THR A 476 29.05 43.03 27.36
CA THR A 476 29.86 44.07 26.71
C THR A 476 30.36 43.56 25.36
N LEU A 477 30.36 44.47 24.39
CA LEU A 477 30.86 44.26 23.03
C LEU A 477 32.09 45.15 22.85
N SER A 478 33.11 44.65 22.16
CA SER A 478 34.30 45.43 21.80
C SER A 478 34.42 45.50 20.28
N ILE A 479 34.11 46.67 19.73
CA ILE A 479 34.05 46.88 18.28
C ILE A 479 35.27 47.67 17.84
N ARG A 480 36.07 47.08 16.96
CA ARG A 480 37.21 47.75 16.33
C ARG A 480 36.73 48.67 15.20
N LEU A 481 36.65 49.97 15.48
CA LEU A 481 36.20 50.95 14.50
C LEU A 481 37.16 51.08 13.30
N ALA A 482 38.43 50.68 13.45
CA ALA A 482 39.40 50.68 12.36
C ALA A 482 39.09 49.64 11.26
N ASP A 483 38.28 48.63 11.59
CA ASP A 483 37.89 47.56 10.66
C ASP A 483 36.62 47.93 9.87
N LEU A 484 36.01 49.09 10.18
CA LEU A 484 34.79 49.59 9.55
C LEU A 484 35.10 50.76 8.62
N SER A 485 34.41 50.81 7.49
CA SER A 485 34.46 51.97 6.57
C SER A 485 33.83 53.21 7.22
N PRO A 486 34.19 54.45 6.81
CA PRO A 486 33.45 55.62 7.23
C PRO A 486 31.98 55.54 6.77
N GLY A 487 31.03 55.72 7.70
CA GLY A 487 29.61 55.55 7.41
C GLY A 487 28.78 55.18 8.65
N GLU A 488 27.49 54.91 8.41
CA GLU A 488 26.60 54.31 9.41
C GLU A 488 26.67 52.79 9.29
N HIS A 489 26.69 52.12 10.44
CA HIS A 489 26.72 50.66 10.58
C HIS A 489 25.61 50.23 11.53
N LEU A 490 24.87 49.18 11.17
CA LEU A 490 23.83 48.58 12.00
C LEU A 490 24.48 47.57 12.95
N LEU A 491 24.33 47.78 14.25
CA LEU A 491 24.75 46.85 15.30
C LEU A 491 23.50 46.15 15.85
N GLU A 492 23.51 44.83 15.80
CA GLU A 492 22.46 43.98 16.40
C GLU A 492 23.06 43.08 17.48
N ALA A 493 22.33 42.81 18.56
CA ALA A 493 22.69 41.84 19.59
C ALA A 493 21.48 40.96 19.97
N ARG A 494 21.72 39.68 20.22
CA ARG A 494 20.70 38.71 20.65
C ARG A 494 21.25 37.76 21.71
N ALA A 495 20.42 37.40 22.68
CA ALA A 495 20.75 36.42 23.71
C ALA A 495 20.26 35.01 23.34
N MET A 496 20.85 33.99 23.95
CA MET A 496 20.41 32.59 23.88
C MET A 496 20.18 32.08 25.30
N ASP A 497 19.10 31.35 25.55
CA ASP A 497 18.83 30.73 26.85
C ASP A 497 19.53 29.37 27.03
N ALA A 498 19.39 28.76 28.21
CA ALA A 498 19.95 27.44 28.52
C ALA A 498 19.37 26.28 27.68
N TRP A 499 18.25 26.48 26.99
CA TRP A 499 17.61 25.51 26.10
C TRP A 499 18.00 25.71 24.63
N GLY A 500 18.80 26.73 24.33
CA GLY A 500 19.28 27.05 22.99
C GLY A 500 18.35 27.96 22.18
N ASN A 501 17.34 28.57 22.80
CA ASN A 501 16.44 29.50 22.11
C ASN A 501 17.09 30.89 22.06
N PHE A 502 17.14 31.49 20.87
CA PHE A 502 17.64 32.84 20.66
C PHE A 502 16.52 33.89 20.75
N ASP A 503 16.84 35.07 21.28
CA ASP A 503 15.98 36.26 21.21
C ASP A 503 15.61 36.56 19.75
N SER A 504 14.32 36.55 19.48
CA SER A 504 13.72 36.80 18.16
C SER A 504 13.53 38.27 17.83
N THR A 505 13.75 39.15 18.81
CA THR A 505 13.75 40.60 18.68
C THR A 505 15.11 41.18 19.05
N PRO A 506 16.18 40.92 18.25
CA PRO A 506 17.52 41.42 18.56
C PRO A 506 17.52 42.92 18.86
N ALA A 507 18.23 43.31 19.92
CA ALA A 507 18.52 44.70 20.20
C ALA A 507 19.25 45.31 19.01
N ALA A 508 18.80 46.46 18.50
CA ALA A 508 19.42 47.13 17.37
C ALA A 508 19.79 48.59 17.71
N THR A 509 20.96 49.03 17.25
CA THR A 509 21.41 50.43 17.33
C THR A 509 22.32 50.78 16.15
N THR A 510 22.57 52.06 15.91
CA THR A 510 23.43 52.54 14.82
C THR A 510 24.76 53.08 15.35
N LEU A 511 25.85 52.70 14.67
CA LEU A 511 27.21 53.20 14.90
C LEU A 511 27.61 54.13 13.75
N THR A 512 28.17 55.30 14.05
CA THR A 512 28.67 56.22 13.01
C THR A 512 30.20 56.34 13.04
N VAL A 513 30.88 55.81 12.02
CA VAL A 513 32.34 55.90 11.88
C VAL A 513 32.71 57.18 11.14
N GLN A 514 33.44 58.09 11.78
CA GLN A 514 33.87 59.34 11.14
C GLN A 514 35.08 59.13 10.22
N PRO A 515 35.20 59.91 9.12
CA PRO A 515 36.40 59.91 8.30
C PRO A 515 37.61 60.40 9.12
N GLN A 516 38.73 59.67 9.10
CA GLN A 516 39.95 60.15 9.75
C GLN A 516 40.45 61.43 9.06
N THR A 517 40.54 62.54 9.81
CA THR A 517 41.17 63.77 9.32
C THR A 517 42.69 63.59 9.34
N ALA A 518 43.28 63.33 8.18
CA ALA A 518 44.73 63.29 8.03
C ALA A 518 45.35 64.65 8.39
N ARG A 519 46.11 64.70 9.49
CA ARG A 519 46.98 65.85 9.82
C ARG A 519 48.28 65.73 9.03
N TYR A 520 48.45 66.53 7.99
CA TYR A 520 49.73 66.66 7.31
C TYR A 520 50.62 67.66 8.05
N THR A 521 51.80 67.23 8.50
CA THR A 521 52.84 68.14 9.01
C THR A 521 53.66 68.66 7.81
N LEU A 522 53.44 69.91 7.42
CA LEU A 522 54.24 70.56 6.39
C LEU A 522 55.55 71.09 7.00
N PHE A 523 56.69 70.56 6.58
CA PHE A 523 58.00 71.19 6.83
C PHE A 523 58.26 72.21 5.71
N LEU A 524 58.21 73.50 6.02
CA LEU A 524 58.64 74.57 5.11
C LEU A 524 60.12 74.86 5.36
N PRO A 525 61.03 74.64 4.38
CA PRO A 525 62.41 75.07 4.51
C PRO A 525 62.50 76.60 4.44
N LEU A 526 63.24 77.20 5.38
CA LEU A 526 63.48 78.64 5.44
C LEU A 526 64.52 79.03 4.38
N MET A 527 64.08 79.61 3.26
CA MET A 527 64.98 80.21 2.25
C MET A 527 65.30 81.66 2.65
N LEU A 528 66.50 81.90 3.18
CA LEU A 528 67.04 83.24 3.40
C LEU A 528 67.64 83.77 2.09
N ASN A 529 67.06 84.85 1.54
CA ASN A 529 67.55 85.51 0.32
C ASN A 529 68.87 86.25 0.55
N LYS A 530 69.89 85.94 -0.27
CA LYS A 530 70.59 86.92 -1.13
C LYS A 530 71.36 86.24 -2.26
#